data_AF-A0A060CHB2-F1
#
_entry.id   AF-A0A060CHB2-F1
#
_cell.length_a   1.000
_cell.length_b   1.000
_cell.length_c   1.000
_cell.angle_alpha   90.00
_cell.angle_beta   90.00
_cell.angle_gamma   90.00
#
_symmetry.space_group_name_H-M   'P 1'
#
loop_
_entity.id
_entity.type
_entity.pdbx_description
1 polymer ?
#
loop_
_entity_poly.entity_id
_entity_poly.type
_entity_poly.pdbx_seq_one_letter_code
_entity_poly.pdbx_strand_id
1 'polypeptide(L)'
;MGYEGVIISDDMTMGAITENYKIEQAAVDFITAGGNIVLVGHSYDQEIAVIEALTLAVEEGRISGGMLDQRVYQILKLKQKYALTNEPAEGGDVKAINVEISRYEKEYIGTP
;
A
#
# COMPACT_ATOMS: atom_id res chain seq x y z
N MET A 1 10.48 -9.47 17.36
CA MET A 1 9.93 -10.05 16.12
C MET A 1 11.01 -9.92 15.04
N GLY A 2 11.34 -10.98 14.29
CA GLY A 2 12.43 -11.01 13.30
C GLY A 2 11.93 -11.08 11.86
N TYR A 3 10.87 -10.33 11.54
CA TYR A 3 10.34 -10.28 10.18
C TYR A 3 11.16 -9.31 9.33
N GLU A 4 11.62 -9.77 8.17
CA GLU A 4 12.54 -9.02 7.30
C GLU A 4 11.91 -8.65 5.93
N GLY A 5 10.60 -8.94 5.77
CA GLY A 5 9.87 -8.65 4.54
C GLY A 5 9.36 -7.21 4.46
N VAL A 6 8.54 -6.96 3.44
CA VAL A 6 7.89 -5.65 3.23
C VAL A 6 6.72 -5.49 4.21
N ILE A 7 6.63 -4.30 4.80
CA ILE A 7 5.55 -3.84 5.68
C ILE A 7 4.77 -2.75 4.92
N ILE A 8 3.47 -2.96 4.79
CA ILE A 8 2.55 -2.05 4.09
C ILE A 8 1.55 -1.52 5.12
N SER A 9 1.24 -0.23 5.08
CA SER A 9 0.16 0.31 5.91
C SER A 9 -1.20 -0.13 5.38
N ASP A 10 -2.22 -0.09 6.24
CA ASP A 10 -3.59 0.00 5.73
C ASP A 10 -3.82 1.37 5.07
N ASP A 11 -4.96 1.55 4.42
CA ASP A 11 -5.32 2.84 3.80
C ASP A 11 -5.37 3.95 4.85
N MET A 12 -4.43 4.89 4.74
CA MET A 12 -4.28 6.00 5.67
C MET A 12 -5.40 7.04 5.55
N THR A 13 -6.27 6.92 4.55
CA THR A 13 -7.45 7.78 4.38
C THR A 13 -8.70 7.23 5.07
N MET A 14 -8.64 6.01 5.63
CA MET A 14 -9.74 5.47 6.41
C MET A 14 -10.01 6.30 7.67
N GLY A 15 -11.29 6.45 8.00
CA GLY A 15 -11.78 7.43 8.98
C GLY A 15 -11.13 7.40 10.37
N ALA A 16 -10.49 6.29 10.76
CA ALA A 16 -9.76 6.19 12.02
C ALA A 16 -8.51 7.08 12.09
N ILE A 17 -7.89 7.41 10.95
CA ILE A 17 -6.67 8.23 10.88
C ILE A 17 -6.99 9.71 10.63
N THR A 18 -7.99 10.02 9.79
CA THR A 18 -8.34 11.40 9.43
C THR A 18 -8.88 12.23 10.60
N GLU A 19 -9.43 11.60 11.63
CA GLU A 19 -9.96 12.29 12.82
C GLU A 19 -8.89 12.71 13.82
N ASN A 20 -7.70 12.09 13.80
CA ASN A 20 -6.68 12.26 14.86
C ASN A 20 -5.29 12.66 14.36
N TYR A 21 -4.96 12.41 13.09
CA TYR A 21 -3.63 12.68 12.53
C TYR A 21 -3.73 13.30 11.14
N LYS A 22 -2.83 14.24 10.87
CA LYS A 22 -2.53 14.67 9.50
C LYS A 22 -1.84 13.50 8.79
N ILE A 23 -2.41 13.04 7.67
CA ILE A 23 -1.93 11.89 6.90
C ILE A 23 -0.45 11.99 6.55
N GLU A 24 0.02 13.21 6.31
CA GLU A 24 1.40 13.59 6.06
C GLU A 24 2.34 13.12 7.18
N GLN A 25 1.96 13.40 8.44
CA GLN A 25 2.75 13.01 9.60
C GLN A 25 2.68 11.51 9.84
N ALA A 26 1.49 10.90 9.67
CA ALA A 26 1.32 9.46 9.80
C ALA A 26 2.19 8.68 8.79
N ALA A 27 2.32 9.17 7.56
CA ALA A 27 3.19 8.60 6.55
C ALA A 27 4.67 8.68 6.94
N VAL A 28 5.14 9.84 7.41
CA VAL A 28 6.52 10.04 7.88
C VAL A 28 6.82 9.14 9.07
N ASP A 29 5.92 9.06 10.04
CA ASP A 29 6.07 8.24 11.24
C ASP A 29 6.11 6.76 10.87
N PHE A 30 5.25 6.30 9.96
CA PHE A 30 5.22 4.91 9.49
C PHE A 30 6.54 4.49 8.83
N ILE A 31 7.09 5.30 7.91
CA ILE A 31 8.37 5.00 7.26
C ILE A 31 9.51 4.99 8.28
N THR A 32 9.52 5.96 9.20
CA THR A 32 10.52 6.05 10.27
C THR A 32 10.45 4.84 11.21
N ALA A 33 9.26 4.34 11.50
CA ALA A 33 9.01 3.16 12.33
C ALA A 33 9.41 1.82 11.67
N GLY A 34 9.79 1.83 10.39
CA GLY A 34 10.22 0.63 9.66
C GLY A 34 9.28 0.18 8.54
N GLY A 35 8.20 0.93 8.30
CA GLY A 35 7.30 0.70 7.17
C GLY A 35 7.98 0.91 5.82
N ASN A 36 7.46 0.23 4.79
CA ASN A 36 8.00 0.30 3.43
C ASN A 36 7.07 1.01 2.46
N ILE A 37 5.78 0.70 2.49
CA ILE A 37 4.79 1.20 1.53
C ILE A 37 3.64 1.83 2.31
N VAL A 38 3.41 3.12 2.09
CA VAL A 38 2.24 3.84 2.57
C VAL A 38 1.12 3.68 1.55
N LEU A 39 -0.04 3.21 2.00
CA LEU A 39 -1.25 3.11 1.19
C LEU A 39 -2.10 4.36 1.40
N VAL A 40 -2.35 5.11 0.32
CA VAL A 40 -3.23 6.27 0.29
C VAL A 40 -4.35 5.98 -0.70
N GLY A 41 -5.58 5.86 -0.21
CA GLY A 41 -6.76 5.67 -1.03
C GLY A 41 -7.43 7.00 -1.42
N HIS A 42 -8.29 6.95 -2.43
CA HIS A 42 -9.45 7.84 -2.60
C HIS A 42 -9.21 9.36 -2.72
N SER A 43 -7.97 9.88 -2.72
CA SER A 43 -7.68 11.32 -2.82
C SER A 43 -6.30 11.62 -3.41
N TYR A 44 -6.29 12.15 -4.63
CA TYR A 44 -5.06 12.60 -5.30
C TYR A 44 -4.33 13.69 -4.52
N ASP A 45 -5.06 14.65 -3.94
CA ASP A 45 -4.45 15.74 -3.16
C ASP A 45 -3.74 15.21 -1.91
N GLN A 46 -4.27 14.14 -1.30
CA GLN A 46 -3.63 13.50 -0.16
C GLN A 46 -2.40 12.67 -0.58
N GLU A 47 -2.44 12.02 -1.76
CA GLU A 47 -1.25 11.35 -2.32
C GLU A 47 -0.10 12.36 -2.51
N ILE A 48 -0.39 13.53 -3.09
CA ILE A 48 0.60 14.60 -3.28
C ILE A 48 1.13 15.10 -1.93
N ALA A 49 0.25 15.38 -0.97
CA ALA A 49 0.66 15.86 0.35
C ALA A 49 1.57 14.86 1.09
N VAL A 50 1.31 13.56 0.96
CA VAL A 50 2.17 12.51 1.53
C VAL A 50 3.54 12.48 0.85
N ILE A 51 3.60 12.58 -0.48
CA ILE A 51 4.86 12.62 -1.23
C ILE A 51 5.68 13.84 -0.82
N GLU A 52 5.07 15.02 -0.73
CA GLU A 52 5.72 16.25 -0.31
C GLU A 52 6.25 16.15 1.12
N ALA A 53 5.46 15.61 2.05
CA ALA A 53 5.86 15.46 3.44
C ALA A 53 7.03 14.48 3.63
N LEU A 54 7.04 13.37 2.89
CA LEU A 54 8.16 12.43 2.90
C LEU A 54 9.42 13.05 2.28
N THR A 55 9.26 13.81 1.18
CA THR A 55 10.37 14.53 0.54
C THR A 55 11.00 15.52 1.50
N LEU A 56 10.18 16.36 2.15
CA LEU A 56 10.63 17.33 3.14
C LEU A 56 11.29 16.63 4.34
N ALA A 57 10.74 15.52 4.83
CA ALA A 57 11.35 14.77 5.93
C ALA A 57 12.74 14.22 5.57
N VAL A 58 13.00 13.90 4.30
CA VAL A 58 14.34 13.52 3.82
C VAL A 58 15.26 14.75 3.74
N GLU A 59 14.78 15.85 3.17
CA GLU A 59 15.55 17.10 3.04
C GLU A 59 15.98 17.66 4.40
N GLU A 60 15.10 17.57 5.40
CA GLU A 60 15.36 17.98 6.78
C GLU A 60 16.18 16.95 7.59
N GLY A 61 16.48 15.78 7.01
CA GLY A 61 17.26 14.72 7.64
C GLY A 61 16.50 13.93 8.72
N ARG A 62 15.18 14.11 8.84
CA ARG A 62 14.32 13.27 9.71
C ARG A 62 14.31 11.82 9.22
N ILE A 63 14.30 11.62 7.90
CA ILE A 63 14.54 10.34 7.24
C ILE A 63 15.88 10.43 6.53
N SER A 64 16.87 9.62 6.92
CA SER A 64 18.13 9.60 6.20
C SER A 64 17.98 8.91 4.84
N GLY A 65 18.75 9.34 3.84
CA GLY A 65 18.76 8.71 2.52
C GLY A 65 19.03 7.20 2.59
N GLY A 66 19.98 6.78 3.42
CA GLY A 66 20.27 5.35 3.63
C GLY A 66 19.11 4.56 4.27
N MET A 67 18.33 5.19 5.16
CA MET A 67 17.11 4.56 5.70
C MET A 67 16.07 4.37 4.60
N LEU A 68 15.83 5.40 3.79
CA LEU A 68 14.87 5.33 2.69
C LEU A 68 15.29 4.29 1.64
N ASP A 69 16.58 4.28 1.26
CA ASP A 69 17.16 3.30 0.35
C ASP A 69 16.95 1.86 0.84
N GLN A 70 17.12 1.62 2.16
CA GLN A 70 16.84 0.31 2.74
C GLN A 70 15.38 -0.09 2.55
N ARG A 71 14.43 0.84 2.73
CA ARG A 71 12.99 0.56 2.52
C ARG A 71 12.70 0.22 1.07
N VAL A 72 13.24 1.00 0.14
CA VAL A 72 13.10 0.79 -1.32
C VAL A 72 13.71 -0.54 -1.74
N TYR A 73 14.88 -0.89 -1.21
CA TYR A 73 15.57 -2.13 -1.55
C TYR A 73 14.76 -3.38 -1.18
N GLN A 74 14.04 -3.38 -0.05
CA GLN A 74 13.15 -4.48 0.33
C GLN A 74 11.98 -4.64 -0.67
N ILE A 75 11.43 -3.52 -1.16
CA ILE A 75 10.38 -3.51 -2.19
C ILE A 75 10.93 -4.08 -3.51
N LEU A 76 12.12 -3.66 -3.93
CA LEU A 76 12.76 -4.16 -5.15
C LEU A 76 13.05 -5.67 -5.07
N LYS A 77 13.55 -6.17 -3.92
CA LYS A 77 13.71 -7.60 -3.66
C LYS A 77 12.39 -8.37 -3.80
N LEU A 78 11.29 -7.81 -3.27
CA LEU A 78 9.98 -8.43 -3.37
C LEU A 78 9.50 -8.52 -4.83
N LYS A 79 9.63 -7.43 -5.59
CA LYS A 79 9.30 -7.40 -7.02
C LYS A 79 10.13 -8.42 -7.81
N GLN A 80 11.44 -8.49 -7.54
CA GLN A 80 12.33 -9.46 -8.17
C GLN A 80 11.96 -10.91 -7.83
N LYS A 81 11.62 -11.21 -6.57
CA LYS A 81 11.22 -12.55 -6.12
C LYS A 81 10.05 -13.11 -6.93
N TYR A 82 9.10 -12.26 -7.31
CA TYR A 82 7.91 -12.67 -8.07
C TYR A 82 8.03 -12.40 -9.57
N ALA A 83 9.22 -12.04 -10.06
CA ALA A 83 9.45 -11.66 -11.46
C ALA A 83 8.40 -10.63 -11.95
N LEU A 84 8.06 -9.65 -11.10
CA LEU A 84 7.07 -8.64 -11.43
C LEU A 84 7.57 -7.83 -12.62
N THR A 85 6.79 -7.80 -13.69
CA THR A 85 7.08 -7.02 -14.89
C THR A 85 6.02 -5.92 -15.05
N ASN A 86 6.24 -5.03 -16.03
CA ASN A 86 5.23 -4.05 -16.42
C ASN A 86 4.21 -4.63 -17.42
N GLU A 87 4.39 -5.88 -17.85
CA GLU A 87 3.45 -6.53 -18.73
C GLU A 87 2.16 -6.85 -17.96
N PRO A 88 0.98 -6.64 -18.57
CA PRO A 88 -0.28 -7.06 -17.98
C PRO A 88 -0.23 -8.55 -17.64
N ALA A 89 -0.62 -8.92 -16.42
CA ALA A 89 -0.87 -10.31 -16.11
C ALA A 89 -2.03 -10.82 -16.98
N GLU A 90 -1.99 -12.08 -17.42
CA GLU A 90 -3.09 -12.71 -18.17
C GLU A 90 -4.43 -12.69 -17.42
N GLY A 91 -4.40 -12.40 -16.11
CA GLY A 91 -5.57 -12.32 -15.26
C GLY A 91 -6.22 -13.68 -15.04
N GLY A 92 -7.23 -13.73 -14.17
CA GLY A 92 -8.11 -14.90 -14.07
C GLY A 92 -9.19 -14.83 -15.15
N ASP A 93 -9.82 -15.96 -15.45
CA ASP A 93 -11.06 -15.96 -16.24
C ASP A 93 -12.20 -15.31 -15.42
N VAL A 94 -12.33 -14.00 -15.57
CA VAL A 94 -13.34 -13.18 -14.88
C VAL A 94 -14.75 -13.71 -15.15
N LYS A 95 -15.01 -14.25 -16.35
CA LYS A 95 -16.33 -14.79 -16.69
C LYS A 95 -16.61 -16.05 -15.91
N ALA A 96 -15.67 -16.98 -15.85
CA ALA A 96 -15.80 -18.20 -15.07
C ALA A 96 -15.99 -17.90 -13.58
N ILE A 97 -15.20 -16.97 -13.03
CA ILE A 97 -15.32 -16.53 -11.63
C ILE A 97 -16.73 -15.95 -11.36
N ASN A 98 -17.23 -15.07 -12.23
CA ASN A 98 -18.56 -14.49 -12.06
C ASN A 98 -19.68 -15.53 -12.15
N VAL A 99 -19.54 -16.54 -13.02
CA VAL A 99 -20.50 -17.66 -13.09
C VAL A 99 -20.53 -18.43 -11.78
N GLU A 100 -19.37 -18.73 -11.19
CA GLU A 100 -19.27 -19.41 -9.90
C GLU A 100 -19.86 -18.57 -8.76
N ILE A 101 -19.56 -17.27 -8.71
CA ILE A 101 -20.14 -16.36 -7.71
C ILE A 101 -21.67 -16.38 -7.80
N SER A 102 -22.25 -16.19 -9.00
CA SER A 102 -23.71 -16.21 -9.18
C SER A 102 -24.34 -17.56 -8.85
N ARG A 103 -23.61 -18.67 -9.04
CA ARG A 103 -24.06 -20.00 -8.60
C ARG A 103 -24.19 -20.06 -7.09
N TYR A 104 -23.17 -19.61 -6.36
CA TYR A 104 -23.18 -19.55 -4.89
C TYR A 104 -24.24 -18.58 -4.34
N GLU A 105 -24.42 -17.42 -4.96
CA GLU A 105 -25.46 -16.46 -4.57
C GLU A 105 -26.87 -17.08 -4.69
N LYS A 106 -27.15 -17.81 -5.76
CA LYS A 106 -28.43 -18.52 -5.92
C LYS A 106 -28.61 -19.66 -4.93
N GLU A 107 -27.55 -20.40 -4.63
CA GLU A 107 -27.59 -21.56 -3.73
C GLU A 107 -27.76 -21.16 -2.26
N TYR A 108 -27.14 -20.07 -1.82
CA TYR A 108 -27.04 -19.72 -0.39
C TYR A 108 -27.72 -18.40 0.02
N ILE A 109 -27.91 -17.46 -0.91
CA ILE A 109 -28.42 -16.12 -0.60
C ILE A 109 -29.87 -15.95 -1.07
N GLY A 110 -30.34 -16.78 -2.01
CA GLY A 110 -31.75 -16.81 -2.43
C GLY A 110 -32.20 -15.54 -3.15
N THR A 111 -31.26 -14.76 -3.70
CA THR A 111 -31.59 -13.65 -4.61
C THR A 111 -32.12 -14.20 -5.94
N PRO A 112 -33.18 -13.61 -6.52
CA PRO A 112 -33.76 -14.05 -7.79
C PRO A 112 -32.77 -13.98 -8.96
#